data_AF-A0A7G2FBV9-F1
#
_entry.id   AF-A0A7G2FBV9-F1
#
_cell.length_a   1.000
_cell.length_b   1.000
_cell.length_c   1.000
_cell.angle_alpha   90.00
_cell.angle_beta   90.00
_cell.angle_gamma   90.00
#
_symmetry.space_group_name_H-M   'P 1'
#
loop_
_entity.id
_entity.type
_entity.pdbx_description
1 polymer ?
#
loop_
_entity_poly.entity_id
_entity_poly.type
_entity_poly.pdbx_seq_one_letter_code
_entity_poly.pdbx_strand_id
1 'polypeptide(L)'
;MGTSVQVTPLCGVYNENPLSYLVSIDGFNFLIDCGWNDLFDTSLLEPLSRVASTIDAVLLSHPDTLHIGALPYAMKQLGLSAPVYATEPVHRLGLLTMYDQFLSRKQVSDFDLFTLDDIDSAFQNVIRLTYSQNYHLSGKGEGIVIAPHVAGHMLGGSIWRITKDGEDVIYAVDYNHRKERHLNGTVLQSFVRPAVLITDAYHALYTNQTARQQRDKEFLDTISKHLEVGGNVLLPVDTAGRVLELLLILEQHWSQRGFSFPIYFLTYVSSSTIDYVKSFLEWMSDSISKSFETSRDNAFLLRHVTLLINKTDLDNAPPGPKVVLASMASLEAGFAREIFVEWANDPRNLVLFTETGQFGTLARMLQSAPPPKFVKVTMSKRLASLKRRKQKLPMDPMIIQVNL
;
A
#
# COMPACT_ATOMS: atom_id res chain seq x y z
N MET A 1 -19.44 34.64 13.63
CA MET A 1 -17.99 34.51 13.33
C MET A 1 -17.88 33.34 12.38
N GLY A 2 -17.12 33.46 11.28
CA GLY A 2 -17.01 32.38 10.30
C GLY A 2 -16.14 31.23 10.83
N THR A 3 -16.39 30.02 10.33
CA THR A 3 -15.58 28.83 10.60
C THR A 3 -14.12 29.08 10.23
N SER A 4 -13.20 28.85 11.17
CA SER A 4 -11.77 28.98 10.94
C SER A 4 -11.18 27.62 10.54
N VAL A 5 -10.55 27.56 9.37
CA VAL A 5 -9.85 26.36 8.88
C VAL A 5 -8.37 26.66 8.71
N GLN A 6 -7.51 25.88 9.36
CA GLN A 6 -6.05 25.96 9.21
C GLN A 6 -5.49 24.60 8.78
N VAL A 7 -4.74 24.59 7.68
CA VAL A 7 -4.05 23.39 7.17
C VAL A 7 -2.55 23.55 7.42
N THR A 8 -1.98 22.62 8.16
CA THR A 8 -0.55 22.56 8.48
C THR A 8 0.01 21.21 8.03
N PRO A 9 0.71 21.15 6.89
CA PRO A 9 1.36 19.92 6.48
C PRO A 9 2.50 19.57 7.45
N LEU A 10 2.46 18.36 8.02
CA LEU A 10 3.49 17.86 8.92
C LEU A 10 4.58 17.12 8.13
N CYS A 11 4.17 16.39 7.08
CA CYS A 11 5.04 15.69 6.14
C CYS A 11 4.36 15.65 4.74
N GLY A 12 5.10 15.21 3.71
CA GLY A 12 4.54 14.98 2.36
C GLY A 12 4.29 16.25 1.52
N VAL A 13 5.05 17.32 1.76
CA VAL A 13 4.94 18.57 0.98
C VAL A 13 6.28 18.99 0.40
N TYR A 14 6.26 19.43 -0.86
CA TYR A 14 7.43 19.76 -1.70
C TYR A 14 8.41 18.60 -1.95
N ASN A 15 8.00 17.37 -1.62
CA ASN A 15 8.77 16.14 -1.82
C ASN A 15 7.80 14.95 -1.95
N GLU A 16 8.35 13.75 -2.05
CA GLU A 16 7.62 12.49 -2.18
C GLU A 16 7.51 11.74 -0.83
N ASN A 17 7.66 12.48 0.28
CA ASN A 17 7.58 11.86 1.60
C ASN A 17 6.12 11.43 1.91
N PRO A 18 5.94 10.55 2.90
CA PRO A 18 4.62 10.06 3.31
C PRO A 18 3.68 11.19 3.75
N LEU A 19 2.38 10.95 3.60
CA LEU A 19 1.37 11.96 3.85
C LEU A 19 1.04 12.06 5.35
N SER A 20 1.06 13.28 5.87
CA SER A 20 0.56 13.57 7.21
C SER A 20 0.23 15.06 7.36
N TYR A 21 -1.04 15.36 7.59
CA TYR A 21 -1.56 16.73 7.61
C TYR A 21 -2.33 17.00 8.90
N LEU A 22 -2.02 18.13 9.53
CA LEU A 22 -2.82 18.67 10.63
C LEU A 22 -3.84 19.66 10.07
N VAL A 23 -5.12 19.34 10.18
CA VAL A 23 -6.22 20.22 9.79
C VAL A 23 -7.00 20.64 11.03
N SER A 24 -6.93 21.94 11.37
CA SER A 24 -7.65 22.50 12.52
C SER A 24 -8.92 23.22 12.04
N ILE A 25 -10.07 22.83 12.59
CA ILE A 25 -11.38 23.46 12.32
C ILE A 25 -11.94 23.96 13.64
N ASP A 26 -12.01 25.28 13.82
CA ASP A 26 -12.40 25.94 15.08
C ASP A 26 -11.68 25.40 16.33
N GLY A 27 -10.41 25.04 16.16
CA GLY A 27 -9.56 24.48 17.22
C GLY A 27 -9.70 22.98 17.46
N PHE A 28 -10.57 22.28 16.71
CA PHE A 28 -10.60 20.82 16.64
C PHE A 28 -9.56 20.33 15.64
N ASN A 29 -8.61 19.52 16.10
CA ASN A 29 -7.41 19.14 15.37
C ASN A 29 -7.55 17.72 14.79
N PHE A 30 -7.71 17.64 13.47
CA PHE A 30 -7.60 16.40 12.73
C PHE A 30 -6.15 16.13 12.35
N LEU A 31 -5.68 14.91 12.59
CA LEU A 31 -4.55 14.34 11.85
C LEU A 31 -5.11 13.54 10.68
N ILE A 32 -4.92 14.03 9.45
CA ILE A 32 -5.30 13.30 8.25
C ILE A 32 -4.06 12.61 7.70
N ASP A 33 -4.13 11.28 7.67
CA ASP A 33 -3.05 10.34 7.44
C ASP A 33 -1.87 10.43 8.43
N CYS A 34 -1.30 9.27 8.72
CA CYS A 34 -0.16 9.08 9.61
C CYS A 34 0.86 8.20 8.87
N GLY A 35 1.32 8.70 7.73
CA GLY A 35 2.22 8.01 6.82
C GLY A 35 3.63 7.81 7.35
N TRP A 36 4.28 6.76 6.86
CA TRP A 36 5.73 6.56 7.01
C TRP A 36 6.36 6.03 5.71
N ASN A 37 7.67 6.17 5.57
CA ASN A 37 8.37 5.71 4.39
C ASN A 37 8.85 4.27 4.60
N ASP A 38 9.18 3.60 3.50
CA ASP A 38 9.67 2.22 3.54
C ASP A 38 11.05 2.09 4.19
N LEU A 39 11.72 3.19 4.53
CA LEU A 39 12.94 3.18 5.33
C LEU A 39 12.66 3.30 6.83
N PHE A 40 11.43 3.64 7.22
CA PHE A 40 11.01 3.92 8.59
C PHE A 40 11.93 4.96 9.27
N ASP A 41 12.20 6.04 8.54
CA ASP A 41 13.03 7.15 9.02
C ASP A 41 12.27 7.97 10.09
N THR A 42 12.69 7.81 11.34
CA THR A 42 12.07 8.50 12.49
C THR A 42 12.19 10.03 12.43
N SER A 43 13.15 10.59 11.68
CA SER A 43 13.31 12.04 11.57
C SER A 43 12.12 12.71 10.89
N LEU A 44 11.44 12.00 9.98
CA LEU A 44 10.22 12.47 9.32
C LEU A 44 9.05 12.66 10.30
N LEU A 45 9.10 12.05 11.48
CA LEU A 45 8.04 12.13 12.48
C LEU A 45 8.27 13.23 13.53
N GLU A 46 9.39 13.97 13.45
CA GLU A 46 9.67 15.07 14.38
C GLU A 46 8.54 16.13 14.40
N PRO A 47 7.99 16.59 13.25
CA PRO A 47 6.86 17.52 13.26
C PRO A 47 5.63 16.95 13.95
N LEU A 48 5.31 15.68 13.71
CA LEU A 48 4.19 14.98 14.35
C LEU A 48 4.39 14.87 15.88
N SER A 49 5.60 14.58 16.33
CA SER A 49 5.94 14.45 17.76
C SER A 49 5.58 15.71 18.59
N ARG A 50 5.62 16.88 17.96
CA ARG A 50 5.33 18.17 18.63
C ARG A 50 3.84 18.43 18.82
N VAL A 51 2.99 17.77 18.03
CA VAL A 51 1.54 18.02 17.98
C VAL A 51 0.69 16.80 18.32
N ALA A 52 1.27 15.60 18.39
CA ALA A 52 0.56 14.32 18.55
C ALA A 52 -0.42 14.31 19.74
N SER A 53 -0.04 14.89 20.88
CA SER A 53 -0.90 14.98 22.08
C SER A 53 -2.05 15.98 21.97
N THR A 54 -2.06 16.81 20.92
CA THR A 54 -3.07 17.85 20.67
C THR A 54 -4.11 17.43 19.63
N ILE A 55 -3.92 16.26 19.00
CA ILE A 55 -4.82 15.71 18.00
C ILE A 55 -6.11 15.23 18.68
N ASP A 56 -7.25 15.58 18.11
CA ASP A 56 -8.57 15.20 18.61
C ASP A 56 -9.19 14.03 17.83
N ALA A 57 -8.81 13.86 16.55
CA ALA A 57 -9.22 12.72 15.71
C ALA A 57 -8.19 12.42 14.62
N VAL A 58 -8.06 11.15 14.24
CA VAL A 58 -7.23 10.72 13.11
C VAL A 58 -8.13 10.21 11.98
N LEU A 59 -7.93 10.66 10.75
CA LEU A 59 -8.62 10.17 9.55
C LEU A 59 -7.61 9.44 8.67
N LEU A 60 -7.82 8.16 8.38
CA LEU A 60 -6.97 7.38 7.47
C LEU A 60 -7.62 7.26 6.11
N SER A 61 -6.85 7.51 5.04
CA SER A 61 -7.36 7.51 3.67
C SER A 61 -7.16 6.17 2.94
N HIS A 62 -5.98 5.56 3.03
CA HIS A 62 -5.59 4.36 2.27
C HIS A 62 -4.90 3.29 3.14
N PRO A 63 -4.93 1.99 2.74
CA PRO A 63 -4.39 0.87 3.53
C PRO A 63 -2.88 0.60 3.35
N ASP A 64 -2.09 1.60 2.94
CA ASP A 64 -0.66 1.43 2.67
C ASP A 64 0.23 2.11 3.72
N THR A 65 1.54 1.86 3.62
CA THR A 65 2.53 2.42 4.56
C THR A 65 2.64 3.95 4.46
N LEU A 66 2.43 4.53 3.28
CA LEU A 66 2.52 5.97 3.04
C LEU A 66 1.39 6.77 3.70
N HIS A 67 0.31 6.10 4.11
CA HIS A 67 -0.85 6.72 4.75
C HIS A 67 -1.05 6.30 6.21
N ILE A 68 -0.63 5.08 6.61
CA ILE A 68 -0.86 4.55 7.97
C ILE A 68 0.41 4.13 8.72
N GLY A 69 1.55 4.12 8.03
CA GLY A 69 2.76 3.44 8.50
C GLY A 69 3.29 3.89 9.86
N ALA A 70 3.08 5.15 10.22
CA ALA A 70 3.54 5.72 11.47
C ALA A 70 2.54 5.55 12.62
N LEU A 71 1.30 5.11 12.35
CA LEU A 71 0.24 5.07 13.37
C LEU A 71 0.63 4.25 14.62
N PRO A 72 1.14 3.01 14.52
CA PRO A 72 1.54 2.24 15.72
C PRO A 72 2.65 2.93 16.51
N TYR A 73 3.63 3.52 15.81
CA TYR A 73 4.74 4.23 16.44
C TYR A 73 4.28 5.53 17.09
N ALA A 74 3.42 6.31 16.42
CA ALA A 74 2.89 7.57 16.91
C ALA A 74 2.07 7.37 18.19
N MET A 75 1.23 6.34 18.25
CA MET A 75 0.46 6.03 19.45
C MET A 75 1.33 5.59 20.61
N LYS A 76 2.32 4.74 20.35
CA LYS A 76 3.21 4.22 21.38
C LYS A 76 4.22 5.25 21.90
N GLN A 77 4.87 5.97 21.00
CA GLN A 77 6.09 6.73 21.30
C GLN A 77 5.87 8.24 21.30
N LEU A 78 4.87 8.74 20.54
CA LEU A 78 4.66 10.17 20.36
C LEU A 78 3.47 10.71 21.15
N GLY A 79 2.72 9.85 21.85
CA GLY A 79 1.59 10.24 22.69
C GLY A 79 0.31 10.54 21.91
N LEU A 80 0.17 10.01 20.69
CA LEU A 80 -1.09 10.08 19.94
C LEU A 80 -2.13 9.15 20.57
N SER A 81 -3.22 9.70 21.12
CA SER A 81 -4.28 8.92 21.78
C SER A 81 -5.68 9.17 21.20
N ALA A 82 -5.76 9.91 20.10
CA ALA A 82 -7.02 10.29 19.48
C ALA A 82 -7.76 9.09 18.86
N PRO A 83 -9.11 9.12 18.82
CA PRO A 83 -9.89 8.14 18.06
C PRO A 83 -9.51 8.17 16.57
N VAL A 84 -9.43 6.99 15.97
CA VAL A 84 -9.05 6.80 14.57
C VAL A 84 -10.27 6.40 13.76
N TYR A 85 -10.45 7.03 12.60
CA TYR A 85 -11.54 6.77 11.67
C TYR A 85 -10.99 6.30 10.33
N ALA A 86 -11.58 5.25 9.80
CA ALA A 86 -11.21 4.68 8.50
C ALA A 86 -12.41 3.96 7.90
N THR A 87 -12.33 3.61 6.62
CA THR A 87 -13.28 2.64 6.04
C THR A 87 -12.95 1.22 6.49
N GLU A 88 -13.93 0.30 6.44
CA GLU A 88 -13.69 -1.11 6.84
C GLU A 88 -12.52 -1.76 6.07
N PRO A 89 -12.39 -1.62 4.74
CA PRO A 89 -11.24 -2.22 4.05
C PRO A 89 -9.92 -1.52 4.39
N VAL A 90 -9.90 -0.19 4.61
CA VAL A 90 -8.69 0.52 5.06
C VAL A 90 -8.23 -0.01 6.41
N HIS A 91 -9.16 -0.28 7.33
CA HIS A 91 -8.86 -0.90 8.62
C HIS A 91 -8.25 -2.30 8.45
N ARG A 92 -8.92 -3.21 7.74
CA ARG A 92 -8.49 -4.62 7.65
C ARG A 92 -7.24 -4.80 6.81
N LEU A 93 -7.19 -4.18 5.64
CA LEU A 93 -6.04 -4.29 4.74
C LEU A 93 -4.85 -3.51 5.29
N GLY A 94 -5.08 -2.37 5.95
CA GLY A 94 -4.04 -1.62 6.64
C GLY A 94 -3.39 -2.42 7.77
N LEU A 95 -4.18 -3.14 8.56
CA LEU A 95 -3.66 -4.05 9.59
C LEU A 95 -2.71 -5.11 8.99
N LEU A 96 -3.13 -5.74 7.89
CA LEU A 96 -2.32 -6.75 7.20
C LEU A 96 -1.06 -6.16 6.57
N THR A 97 -1.14 -4.97 5.97
CA THR A 97 0.04 -4.24 5.48
C THR A 97 1.06 -4.02 6.60
N MET A 98 0.61 -3.60 7.79
CA MET A 98 1.51 -3.38 8.93
C MET A 98 2.11 -4.68 9.48
N TYR A 99 1.35 -5.78 9.48
CA TYR A 99 1.90 -7.10 9.80
C TYR A 99 2.98 -7.55 8.82
N ASP A 100 2.72 -7.40 7.53
CA ASP A 100 3.69 -7.79 6.50
C ASP A 100 4.96 -6.94 6.57
N GLN A 101 4.84 -5.63 6.82
CA GLN A 101 5.99 -4.73 7.08
C GLN A 101 6.80 -5.18 8.29
N PHE A 102 6.15 -5.47 9.43
CA PHE A 102 6.84 -5.91 10.64
C PHE A 102 7.55 -7.25 10.43
N LEU A 103 6.86 -8.24 9.88
CA LEU A 103 7.40 -9.60 9.69
C LEU A 103 8.57 -9.58 8.70
N SER A 104 8.43 -8.85 7.59
CA SER A 104 9.48 -8.65 6.58
C SER A 104 10.73 -8.03 7.17
N ARG A 105 10.59 -6.97 7.98
CA ARG A 105 11.74 -6.26 8.56
C ARG A 105 12.41 -7.05 9.66
N LYS A 106 11.65 -7.79 10.46
CA LYS A 106 12.19 -8.67 11.51
C LYS A 106 13.10 -9.78 10.96
N GLN A 107 12.97 -10.16 9.69
CA GLN A 107 13.89 -11.12 9.07
C GLN A 107 15.26 -10.53 8.75
N VAL A 108 15.30 -9.26 8.35
CA VAL A 108 16.52 -8.61 7.83
C VAL A 108 17.20 -7.68 8.82
N SER A 109 16.50 -7.20 9.85
CA SER A 109 17.03 -6.26 10.85
C SER A 109 16.54 -6.55 12.28
N ASP A 110 17.07 -5.80 13.26
CA ASP A 110 16.57 -5.86 14.64
C ASP A 110 15.46 -4.81 14.80
N PHE A 111 14.47 -4.83 13.90
CA PHE A 111 13.42 -3.82 13.84
C PHE A 111 12.70 -3.67 15.18
N ASP A 112 12.85 -2.54 15.87
CA ASP A 112 12.37 -2.32 17.24
C ASP A 112 11.48 -1.07 17.41
N LEU A 113 11.08 -0.46 16.29
CA LEU A 113 10.22 0.72 16.27
C LEU A 113 8.81 0.41 16.80
N PHE A 114 8.24 -0.74 16.41
CA PHE A 114 6.97 -1.26 16.93
C PHE A 114 6.93 -2.79 16.89
N THR A 115 5.97 -3.39 17.61
CA THR A 115 5.68 -4.82 17.69
C THR A 115 4.32 -5.15 17.07
N LEU A 116 3.99 -6.45 16.95
CA LEU A 116 2.63 -6.88 16.58
C LEU A 116 1.58 -6.37 17.58
N ASP A 117 1.89 -6.40 18.88
CA ASP A 117 0.97 -5.88 19.91
C ASP A 117 0.70 -4.37 19.77
N ASP A 118 1.72 -3.60 19.35
CA ASP A 118 1.55 -2.16 19.10
C ASP A 118 0.64 -1.93 17.88
N ILE A 119 0.78 -2.77 16.84
CA ILE A 119 -0.08 -2.73 15.64
C ILE A 119 -1.52 -3.09 16.05
N ASP A 120 -1.72 -4.19 16.76
CA ASP A 120 -3.03 -4.60 17.27
C ASP A 120 -3.68 -3.49 18.09
N SER A 121 -2.93 -2.89 19.01
CA SER A 121 -3.41 -1.79 19.86
C SER A 121 -3.85 -0.57 19.04
N ALA A 122 -3.09 -0.21 18.00
CA ALA A 122 -3.40 0.91 17.13
C ALA A 122 -4.66 0.69 16.28
N PHE A 123 -4.94 -0.55 15.89
CA PHE A 123 -6.08 -0.89 15.05
C PHE A 123 -7.31 -1.38 15.84
N GLN A 124 -7.17 -1.66 17.14
CA GLN A 124 -8.22 -2.27 17.97
C GLN A 124 -9.50 -1.43 18.01
N ASN A 125 -9.37 -0.12 18.24
CA ASN A 125 -10.48 0.80 18.48
C ASN A 125 -10.73 1.75 17.31
N VAL A 126 -10.31 1.38 16.10
CA VAL A 126 -10.62 2.15 14.89
C VAL A 126 -12.12 2.11 14.63
N ILE A 127 -12.70 3.30 14.50
CA ILE A 127 -14.11 3.52 14.14
C ILE A 127 -14.22 3.35 12.64
N ARG A 128 -14.97 2.33 12.23
CA ARG A 128 -15.09 1.90 10.84
C ARG A 128 -16.35 2.50 10.22
N LEU A 129 -16.17 3.21 9.12
CA LEU A 129 -17.25 3.88 8.39
C LEU A 129 -17.47 3.21 7.03
N THR A 130 -18.66 3.38 6.47
CA THR A 130 -18.97 3.06 5.06
C THR A 130 -18.94 4.31 4.19
N TYR A 131 -18.76 4.15 2.88
CA TYR A 131 -18.76 5.31 1.99
C TYR A 131 -20.05 6.13 2.09
N SER A 132 -19.90 7.45 2.05
CA SER A 132 -20.97 8.45 2.19
C SER A 132 -21.72 8.41 3.52
N GLN A 133 -21.23 7.64 4.52
CA GLN A 133 -21.76 7.68 5.87
C GLN A 133 -21.38 9.00 6.53
N ASN A 134 -22.40 9.82 6.86
CA ASN A 134 -22.19 10.99 7.70
C ASN A 134 -22.02 10.55 9.16
N TYR A 135 -20.86 10.85 9.74
CA TYR A 135 -20.57 10.61 11.14
C TYR A 135 -20.43 11.94 11.88
N HIS A 136 -21.31 12.16 12.85
CA HIS A 136 -21.32 13.37 13.67
C HIS A 136 -20.34 13.22 14.83
N LEU A 137 -19.36 14.11 14.91
CA LEU A 137 -18.43 14.15 16.05
C LEU A 137 -19.11 14.76 17.27
N SER A 138 -18.65 14.36 18.45
CA SER A 138 -19.18 14.80 19.74
C SER A 138 -18.13 15.55 20.56
N GLY A 139 -18.56 16.21 21.63
CA GLY A 139 -17.67 16.90 22.57
C GLY A 139 -17.00 18.11 21.91
N LYS A 140 -15.66 18.14 21.86
CA LYS A 140 -14.93 19.25 21.25
C LYS A 140 -15.24 19.39 19.74
N GLY A 141 -15.61 18.29 19.08
CA GLY A 141 -15.95 18.26 17.65
C GLY A 141 -17.42 18.52 17.35
N GLU A 142 -18.23 18.98 18.32
CA GLU A 142 -19.66 19.15 18.15
C GLU A 142 -20.00 20.03 16.91
N GLY A 143 -20.91 19.52 16.08
CA GLY A 143 -21.31 20.15 14.82
C GLY A 143 -20.34 19.93 13.65
N ILE A 144 -19.24 19.20 13.83
CA ILE A 144 -18.41 18.70 12.73
C ILE A 144 -18.95 17.34 12.27
N VAL A 145 -19.08 17.16 10.96
CA VAL A 145 -19.48 15.90 10.33
C VAL A 145 -18.36 15.42 9.41
N ILE A 146 -17.96 14.17 9.57
CA ILE A 146 -17.00 13.53 8.66
C ILE A 146 -17.71 12.50 7.79
N ALA A 147 -17.31 12.37 6.53
CA ALA A 147 -17.81 11.35 5.62
C ALA A 147 -16.70 10.90 4.66
N PRO A 148 -16.38 9.59 4.59
CA PRO A 148 -15.46 9.07 3.59
C PRO A 148 -16.20 8.84 2.27
N HIS A 149 -15.58 9.23 1.16
CA HIS A 149 -16.07 9.02 -0.20
C HIS A 149 -15.07 8.20 -0.99
N VAL A 150 -15.51 7.48 -2.01
CA VAL A 150 -14.63 6.62 -2.81
C VAL A 150 -13.49 7.42 -3.48
N ALA A 151 -12.24 7.02 -3.23
CA ALA A 151 -11.05 7.58 -3.90
C ALA A 151 -10.70 6.83 -5.19
N GLY A 152 -11.01 5.53 -5.28
CA GLY A 152 -10.82 4.72 -6.48
C GLY A 152 -9.39 4.22 -6.73
N HIS A 153 -8.46 4.42 -5.79
CA HIS A 153 -7.04 4.06 -5.94
C HIS A 153 -6.67 2.71 -5.31
N MET A 154 -7.14 2.46 -4.10
CA MET A 154 -7.06 1.16 -3.40
C MET A 154 -8.43 0.77 -2.85
N LEU A 155 -8.63 -0.51 -2.55
CA LEU A 155 -9.87 -1.01 -1.98
C LEU A 155 -10.15 -0.35 -0.62
N GLY A 156 -11.32 0.29 -0.49
CA GLY A 156 -11.68 1.11 0.68
C GLY A 156 -11.07 2.52 0.71
N GLY A 157 -10.15 2.84 -0.20
CA GLY A 157 -9.47 4.13 -0.27
C GLY A 157 -10.45 5.31 -0.31
N SER A 158 -10.18 6.34 0.49
CA SER A 158 -11.16 7.37 0.79
C SER A 158 -10.68 8.81 0.61
N ILE A 159 -11.53 9.62 -0.01
CA ILE A 159 -11.54 11.07 0.07
C ILE A 159 -12.34 11.44 1.30
N TRP A 160 -11.80 12.29 2.17
CA TRP A 160 -12.52 12.74 3.37
C TRP A 160 -13.23 14.07 3.10
N ARG A 161 -14.55 14.10 3.34
CA ARG A 161 -15.33 15.33 3.46
C ARG A 161 -15.52 15.65 4.94
N ILE A 162 -15.13 16.84 5.36
CA ILE A 162 -15.31 17.36 6.71
C ILE A 162 -16.19 18.62 6.60
N THR A 163 -17.39 18.56 7.16
CA THR A 163 -18.38 19.63 7.08
C THR A 163 -18.57 20.31 8.43
N LYS A 164 -18.54 21.65 8.45
CA LYS A 164 -18.87 22.47 9.64
C LYS A 164 -19.60 23.73 9.19
N ASP A 165 -20.76 23.98 9.80
CA ASP A 165 -21.60 25.17 9.54
C ASP A 165 -21.95 25.40 8.05
N GLY A 166 -22.07 24.30 7.29
CA GLY A 166 -22.40 24.31 5.87
C GLY A 166 -21.20 24.47 4.92
N GLU A 167 -19.99 24.62 5.46
CA GLU A 167 -18.75 24.70 4.69
C GLU A 167 -18.04 23.33 4.67
N ASP A 168 -17.54 22.93 3.49
CA ASP A 168 -16.84 21.67 3.28
C ASP A 168 -15.32 21.87 3.16
N VAL A 169 -14.56 21.09 3.93
CA VAL A 169 -13.13 20.85 3.77
C VAL A 169 -12.96 19.46 3.16
N ILE A 170 -12.36 19.38 1.98
CA ILE A 170 -12.15 18.13 1.26
C ILE A 170 -10.67 17.77 1.27
N TYR A 171 -10.35 16.57 1.76
CA TYR A 171 -9.04 15.96 1.62
C TYR A 171 -9.11 14.83 0.59
N ALA A 172 -8.53 15.09 -0.58
CA ALA A 172 -8.56 14.22 -1.76
C ALA A 172 -7.14 14.01 -2.31
N VAL A 173 -6.38 13.14 -1.67
CA VAL A 173 -5.04 12.71 -2.13
C VAL A 173 -5.13 11.33 -2.76
N ASP A 174 -4.19 11.00 -3.64
CA ASP A 174 -4.01 9.69 -4.27
C ASP A 174 -5.31 9.11 -4.83
N TYR A 175 -6.17 9.94 -5.42
CA TYR A 175 -7.44 9.48 -5.99
C TYR A 175 -7.30 9.09 -7.46
N ASN A 176 -8.16 8.18 -7.91
CA ASN A 176 -8.26 7.78 -9.30
C ASN A 176 -9.69 7.99 -9.82
N HIS A 177 -9.85 8.90 -10.78
CA HIS A 177 -11.15 9.18 -11.41
C HIS A 177 -11.50 8.18 -12.52
N ARG A 178 -10.56 7.32 -12.92
CA ARG A 178 -10.78 6.30 -13.96
C ARG A 178 -11.21 4.99 -13.31
N LYS A 179 -12.13 4.29 -13.98
CA LYS A 179 -12.56 2.96 -13.57
C LYS A 179 -11.46 1.91 -13.84
N GLU A 180 -11.22 1.05 -12.86
CA GLU A 180 -10.32 -0.11 -12.94
C GLU A 180 -11.11 -1.43 -13.00
N ARG A 181 -10.45 -2.61 -12.94
CA ARG A 181 -11.21 -3.89 -12.91
C ARG A 181 -11.99 -3.99 -11.62
N HIS A 182 -11.29 -3.81 -10.51
CA HIS A 182 -11.86 -4.03 -9.18
C HIS A 182 -12.43 -2.78 -8.51
N LEU A 183 -12.10 -1.57 -8.98
CA LEU A 183 -12.56 -0.32 -8.36
C LEU A 183 -13.35 0.56 -9.34
N ASN A 184 -14.39 1.20 -8.81
CA ASN A 184 -14.99 2.37 -9.45
C ASN A 184 -14.05 3.57 -9.28
N GLY A 185 -14.08 4.49 -10.25
CA GLY A 185 -13.39 5.77 -10.12
C GLY A 185 -14.10 6.69 -9.11
N THR A 186 -13.36 7.66 -8.58
CA THR A 186 -13.95 8.70 -7.72
C THR A 186 -14.98 9.56 -8.46
N VAL A 187 -15.99 10.04 -7.74
CA VAL A 187 -17.07 10.90 -8.26
C VAL A 187 -16.85 12.33 -7.78
N LEU A 188 -15.89 13.03 -8.39
CA LEU A 188 -15.48 14.38 -7.98
C LEU A 188 -16.62 15.41 -8.04
N GLN A 189 -17.62 15.19 -8.91
CA GLN A 189 -18.79 16.08 -9.04
C GLN A 189 -19.67 16.12 -7.77
N SER A 190 -19.48 15.17 -6.85
CA SER A 190 -20.18 15.17 -5.55
C SER A 190 -19.71 16.28 -4.60
N PHE A 191 -18.54 16.88 -4.85
CA PHE A 191 -17.98 17.96 -4.02
C PHE A 191 -18.26 19.32 -4.67
N VAL A 192 -19.38 19.94 -4.30
CA VAL A 192 -19.83 21.20 -4.91
C VAL A 192 -19.29 22.39 -4.12
N ARG A 193 -18.31 23.11 -4.70
CA ARG A 193 -17.73 24.35 -4.15
C ARG A 193 -17.22 24.20 -2.70
N PRO A 194 -16.27 23.29 -2.43
CA PRO A 194 -15.68 23.21 -1.10
C PRO A 194 -14.94 24.52 -0.74
N ALA A 195 -14.96 24.88 0.53
CA ALA A 195 -14.21 26.03 1.05
C ALA A 195 -12.70 25.79 0.95
N VAL A 196 -12.28 24.54 1.18
CA VAL A 196 -10.89 24.11 1.07
C VAL A 196 -10.83 22.76 0.37
N LEU A 197 -9.95 22.65 -0.64
CA LEU A 197 -9.57 21.38 -1.26
C LEU A 197 -8.07 21.14 -1.01
N ILE A 198 -7.76 20.06 -0.32
CA ILE A 198 -6.41 19.53 -0.12
C ILE A 198 -6.26 18.36 -1.09
N THR A 199 -5.32 18.47 -2.03
CA THR A 199 -5.07 17.45 -3.07
C THR A 199 -3.56 17.32 -3.32
N ASP A 200 -3.14 16.16 -3.82
CA ASP A 200 -1.77 16.00 -4.30
C ASP A 200 -1.59 16.57 -5.73
N ALA A 201 -0.34 16.69 -6.13
CA ALA A 201 0.07 17.06 -7.48
C ALA A 201 1.18 16.14 -8.01
N TYR A 202 1.31 14.93 -7.45
CA TYR A 202 2.44 14.03 -7.72
C TYR A 202 2.53 13.66 -9.20
N HIS A 203 1.37 13.46 -9.83
CA HIS A 203 1.26 13.17 -11.26
C HIS A 203 0.75 14.34 -12.11
N ALA A 204 0.75 15.58 -11.59
CA ALA A 204 0.15 16.73 -12.28
C ALA A 204 0.80 17.06 -13.63
N LEU A 205 2.11 16.81 -13.77
CA LEU A 205 2.86 17.04 -15.01
C LEU A 205 2.90 15.81 -15.93
N TYR A 206 2.30 14.69 -15.52
CA TYR A 206 2.33 13.44 -16.28
C TYR A 206 1.21 13.42 -17.34
N THR A 207 1.45 14.10 -18.44
CA THR A 207 0.46 14.35 -19.51
C THR A 207 0.39 13.24 -20.56
N ASN A 208 1.49 12.51 -20.79
CA ASN A 208 1.58 11.45 -21.81
C ASN A 208 1.27 10.07 -21.23
N GLN A 209 0.06 9.89 -20.71
CA GLN A 209 -0.35 8.58 -20.20
C GLN A 209 -0.66 7.62 -21.36
N THR A 210 0.14 6.56 -21.49
CA THR A 210 -0.18 5.43 -22.37
C THR A 210 -1.58 4.90 -22.06
N ALA A 211 -2.40 4.65 -23.07
CA ALA A 211 -3.74 4.12 -22.88
C ALA A 211 -3.71 2.80 -22.10
N ARG A 212 -4.68 2.59 -21.20
CA ARG A 212 -4.72 1.40 -20.34
C ARG A 212 -4.60 0.09 -21.11
N GLN A 213 -5.35 -0.07 -22.20
CA GLN A 213 -5.29 -1.28 -23.02
C GLN A 213 -3.89 -1.54 -23.58
N GLN A 214 -3.19 -0.48 -23.99
CA GLN A 214 -1.83 -0.58 -24.51
C GLN A 214 -0.84 -0.94 -23.39
N ARG A 215 -0.97 -0.34 -22.19
CA ARG A 215 -0.14 -0.69 -21.03
C ARG A 215 -0.35 -2.13 -20.58
N ASP A 216 -1.60 -2.57 -20.45
CA ASP A 216 -1.94 -3.96 -20.08
C ASP A 216 -1.34 -4.92 -21.10
N LYS A 217 -1.41 -4.60 -22.40
CA LYS A 217 -0.80 -5.40 -23.46
C LYS A 217 0.73 -5.45 -23.34
N GLU A 218 1.40 -4.31 -23.21
CA GLU A 218 2.86 -4.25 -23.06
C GLU A 218 3.34 -5.02 -21.83
N PHE A 219 2.63 -4.89 -20.71
CA PHE A 219 2.86 -5.64 -19.48
C PHE A 219 2.78 -7.16 -19.72
N LEU A 220 1.68 -7.63 -20.30
CA LEU A 220 1.43 -9.07 -20.53
C LEU A 220 2.36 -9.67 -21.59
N ASP A 221 2.63 -8.94 -22.67
CA ASP A 221 3.55 -9.36 -23.74
C ASP A 221 4.98 -9.49 -23.20
N THR A 222 5.41 -8.55 -22.34
CA THR A 222 6.73 -8.59 -21.70
C THR A 222 6.89 -9.79 -20.77
N ILE A 223 5.88 -10.09 -19.96
CA ILE A 223 5.85 -11.27 -19.07
C ILE A 223 5.90 -12.56 -19.91
N SER A 224 5.03 -12.67 -20.91
CA SER A 224 4.92 -13.86 -21.77
C SER A 224 6.24 -14.18 -22.46
N LYS A 225 6.90 -13.15 -23.03
CA LYS A 225 8.19 -13.29 -23.71
C LYS A 225 9.26 -13.92 -22.80
N HIS A 226 9.35 -13.50 -21.53
CA HIS A 226 10.38 -14.01 -20.61
C HIS A 226 10.07 -15.43 -20.13
N LEU A 227 8.79 -15.75 -19.90
CA LEU A 227 8.38 -17.11 -19.55
C LEU A 227 8.67 -18.11 -20.69
N GLU A 228 8.38 -17.73 -21.94
CA GLU A 228 8.57 -18.58 -23.12
C GLU A 228 10.05 -18.90 -23.41
N VAL A 229 10.99 -18.01 -23.04
CA VAL A 229 12.44 -18.26 -23.15
C VAL A 229 13.04 -18.96 -21.91
N GLY A 230 12.20 -19.40 -20.98
CA GLY A 230 12.62 -20.17 -19.82
C GLY A 230 12.99 -19.34 -18.58
N GLY A 231 12.66 -18.04 -18.55
CA GLY A 231 12.96 -17.13 -17.46
C GLY A 231 11.83 -17.00 -16.44
N ASN A 232 12.18 -16.66 -15.20
CA ASN A 232 11.21 -16.31 -14.15
C ASN A 232 10.88 -14.82 -14.19
N VAL A 233 9.69 -14.47 -13.72
CA VAL A 233 9.25 -13.08 -13.60
C VAL A 233 8.99 -12.74 -12.14
N LEU A 234 9.70 -11.75 -11.61
CA LEU A 234 9.46 -11.15 -10.31
C LEU A 234 8.70 -9.83 -10.48
N LEU A 235 7.59 -9.69 -9.76
CA LEU A 235 6.82 -8.46 -9.60
C LEU A 235 6.93 -8.02 -8.14
N PRO A 236 7.81 -7.06 -7.80
CA PRO A 236 7.81 -6.42 -6.48
C PRO A 236 6.54 -5.59 -6.33
N VAL A 237 5.72 -5.92 -5.33
CA VAL A 237 4.39 -5.31 -5.15
C VAL A 237 4.13 -4.96 -3.69
N ASP A 238 3.08 -4.19 -3.49
CA ASP A 238 2.50 -3.93 -2.18
C ASP A 238 1.69 -5.13 -1.66
N THR A 239 1.31 -5.09 -0.38
CA THR A 239 0.70 -6.22 0.32
C THR A 239 -0.78 -6.44 -0.03
N ALA A 240 -1.56 -5.36 -0.25
CA ALA A 240 -3.02 -5.45 -0.26
C ALA A 240 -3.76 -4.34 -1.06
N GLY A 241 -3.05 -3.50 -1.79
CA GLY A 241 -3.57 -2.39 -2.59
C GLY A 241 -3.47 -2.66 -4.08
N ARG A 242 -2.46 -2.12 -4.76
CA ARG A 242 -2.34 -2.16 -6.23
C ARG A 242 -2.15 -3.57 -6.77
N VAL A 243 -1.53 -4.46 -6.00
CA VAL A 243 -1.41 -5.89 -6.30
C VAL A 243 -2.73 -6.55 -6.70
N LEU A 244 -3.86 -6.10 -6.14
CA LEU A 244 -5.17 -6.68 -6.45
C LEU A 244 -5.58 -6.50 -7.92
N GLU A 245 -5.23 -5.36 -8.53
CA GLU A 245 -5.48 -5.13 -9.96
C GLU A 245 -4.59 -6.04 -10.82
N LEU A 246 -3.32 -6.23 -10.43
CA LEU A 246 -2.37 -7.09 -11.13
C LEU A 246 -2.81 -8.56 -11.10
N LEU A 247 -3.29 -9.03 -9.94
CA LEU A 247 -3.83 -10.39 -9.78
C LEU A 247 -4.98 -10.64 -10.77
N LEU A 248 -5.92 -9.71 -10.91
CA LEU A 248 -7.02 -9.83 -11.86
C LEU A 248 -6.58 -9.75 -13.33
N ILE A 249 -5.59 -8.90 -13.64
CA ILE A 249 -5.00 -8.82 -15.00
C ILE A 249 -4.39 -10.18 -15.38
N LEU A 250 -3.57 -10.76 -14.48
CA LEU A 250 -2.89 -12.02 -14.72
C LEU A 250 -3.86 -13.21 -14.77
N GLU A 251 -4.80 -13.29 -13.82
CA GLU A 251 -5.83 -14.34 -13.77
C GLU A 251 -6.63 -14.41 -15.09
N GLN A 252 -7.08 -13.24 -15.58
CA GLN A 252 -7.80 -13.17 -16.85
C GLN A 252 -6.89 -13.57 -18.03
N HIS A 253 -5.65 -13.09 -18.07
CA HIS A 253 -4.73 -13.40 -19.16
C HIS A 253 -4.38 -14.90 -19.22
N TRP A 254 -4.14 -15.52 -18.07
CA TRP A 254 -3.86 -16.95 -17.98
C TRP A 254 -5.03 -17.80 -18.47
N SER A 255 -6.25 -17.43 -18.06
CA SER A 255 -7.47 -18.08 -18.52
C SER A 255 -7.63 -17.98 -20.05
N GLN A 256 -7.35 -16.81 -20.64
CA GLN A 256 -7.48 -16.57 -22.09
C GLN A 256 -6.40 -17.27 -22.93
N ARG A 257 -5.16 -17.33 -22.44
CA ARG A 257 -4.03 -17.93 -23.16
C ARG A 257 -3.90 -19.43 -22.94
N GLY A 258 -4.50 -19.96 -21.88
CA GLY A 258 -4.31 -21.36 -21.47
C GLY A 258 -2.87 -21.64 -21.01
N PHE A 259 -2.22 -20.66 -20.38
CA PHE A 259 -0.85 -20.83 -19.88
C PHE A 259 -0.79 -21.81 -18.71
N SER A 260 0.26 -22.65 -18.71
CA SER A 260 0.56 -23.61 -17.65
C SER A 260 1.64 -23.13 -16.67
N PHE A 261 2.24 -21.95 -16.92
CA PHE A 261 3.22 -21.35 -16.02
C PHE A 261 2.55 -21.01 -14.68
N PRO A 262 3.09 -21.39 -13.52
CA PRO A 262 2.46 -21.06 -12.25
C PRO A 262 2.65 -19.57 -11.89
N ILE A 263 1.63 -18.98 -11.28
CA ILE A 263 1.69 -17.66 -10.65
C ILE A 263 1.64 -17.85 -9.14
N TYR A 264 2.54 -17.20 -8.41
CA TYR A 264 2.56 -17.18 -6.95
C TYR A 264 2.35 -15.76 -6.43
N PHE A 265 1.50 -15.61 -5.42
CA PHE A 265 1.42 -14.39 -4.61
C PHE A 265 1.99 -14.67 -3.23
N LEU A 266 3.17 -14.10 -2.95
CA LEU A 266 3.99 -14.42 -1.79
C LEU A 266 4.16 -13.19 -0.88
N THR A 267 3.44 -13.21 0.24
CA THR A 267 3.54 -12.23 1.34
C THR A 267 3.30 -12.97 2.65
N TYR A 268 3.65 -12.42 3.82
CA TYR A 268 3.38 -13.13 5.07
C TYR A 268 1.88 -13.30 5.40
N VAL A 269 1.02 -12.60 4.66
CA VAL A 269 -0.41 -12.45 4.93
C VAL A 269 -1.29 -12.72 3.72
N SER A 270 -0.75 -13.25 2.62
CA SER A 270 -1.40 -13.36 1.30
C SER A 270 -2.76 -14.07 1.36
N SER A 271 -2.85 -15.19 2.10
CA SER A 271 -4.09 -15.93 2.32
C SER A 271 -5.15 -15.06 3.01
N SER A 272 -4.78 -14.39 4.12
CA SER A 272 -5.68 -13.51 4.85
C SER A 272 -6.11 -12.30 4.02
N THR A 273 -5.19 -11.71 3.24
CA THR A 273 -5.49 -10.60 2.32
C THR A 273 -6.58 -11.02 1.33
N ILE A 274 -6.40 -12.14 0.63
CA ILE A 274 -7.38 -12.60 -0.37
C ILE A 274 -8.69 -13.02 0.29
N ASP A 275 -8.67 -13.61 1.49
CA ASP A 275 -9.88 -13.94 2.25
C ASP A 275 -10.72 -12.70 2.57
N TYR A 276 -10.10 -11.62 3.05
CA TYR A 276 -10.82 -10.36 3.28
C TYR A 276 -11.29 -9.71 1.98
N VAL A 277 -10.45 -9.66 0.95
CA VAL A 277 -10.81 -9.08 -0.35
C VAL A 277 -12.03 -9.78 -0.94
N LYS A 278 -12.10 -11.11 -0.86
CA LYS A 278 -13.30 -11.89 -1.29
C LYS A 278 -14.56 -11.51 -0.52
N SER A 279 -14.44 -11.00 0.71
CA SER A 279 -15.58 -10.59 1.55
C SER A 279 -16.04 -9.15 1.30
N PHE A 280 -15.23 -8.31 0.65
CA PHE A 280 -15.51 -6.88 0.43
C PHE A 280 -16.08 -6.57 -0.96
N LEU A 281 -16.91 -7.46 -1.52
CA LEU A 281 -17.45 -7.28 -2.87
C LEU A 281 -18.30 -6.00 -2.99
N GLU A 282 -18.96 -5.57 -1.91
CA GLU A 282 -19.75 -4.34 -1.86
C GLU A 282 -18.90 -3.06 -1.96
N TRP A 283 -17.59 -3.17 -1.73
CA TRP A 283 -16.62 -2.07 -1.84
C TRP A 283 -15.97 -1.99 -3.24
N MET A 284 -16.25 -2.96 -4.10
CA MET A 284 -15.66 -3.08 -5.43
C MET A 284 -16.50 -2.39 -6.51
N SER A 285 -16.01 -2.47 -7.74
CA SER A 285 -16.65 -1.90 -8.91
C SER A 285 -18.04 -2.51 -9.17
N ASP A 286 -18.94 -1.72 -9.75
CA ASP A 286 -20.30 -2.16 -10.09
C ASP A 286 -20.30 -3.41 -10.99
N SER A 287 -19.24 -3.56 -11.80
CA SER A 287 -19.05 -4.73 -12.68
C SER A 287 -18.82 -6.00 -11.88
N ILE A 288 -18.02 -5.96 -10.82
CA ILE A 288 -17.79 -7.12 -9.95
C ILE A 288 -19.07 -7.46 -9.19
N SER A 289 -19.72 -6.46 -8.60
CA SER A 289 -20.97 -6.67 -7.85
C SER A 289 -22.06 -7.30 -8.71
N LYS A 290 -22.31 -6.75 -9.92
CA LYS A 290 -23.29 -7.30 -10.87
C LYS A 290 -22.93 -8.69 -11.37
N SER A 291 -21.65 -8.95 -11.64
CA SER A 291 -21.18 -10.27 -12.03
C SER A 291 -21.48 -11.29 -10.93
N PHE A 292 -21.14 -10.97 -9.68
CA PHE A 292 -21.39 -11.85 -8.55
C PHE A 292 -22.88 -12.10 -8.29
N GLU A 293 -23.74 -11.08 -8.43
CA GLU A 293 -25.20 -11.25 -8.33
C GLU A 293 -25.75 -12.25 -9.37
N THR A 294 -25.16 -12.25 -10.57
CA THR A 294 -25.62 -13.07 -11.71
C THR A 294 -25.04 -14.48 -11.69
N SER A 295 -23.72 -14.62 -11.58
CA SER A 295 -23.01 -15.90 -11.71
C SER A 295 -22.66 -16.56 -10.37
N ARG A 296 -22.75 -15.82 -9.26
CA ARG A 296 -22.20 -16.21 -7.95
C ARG A 296 -20.70 -16.50 -7.96
N ASP A 297 -19.99 -16.05 -9.00
CA ASP A 297 -18.54 -16.22 -9.13
C ASP A 297 -17.82 -15.02 -8.53
N ASN A 298 -16.93 -15.28 -7.57
CA ASN A 298 -16.16 -14.22 -6.90
C ASN A 298 -14.91 -13.91 -7.72
N ALA A 299 -14.70 -12.65 -8.08
CA ALA A 299 -13.58 -12.22 -8.92
C ALA A 299 -12.19 -12.56 -8.34
N PHE A 300 -12.09 -12.69 -7.00
CA PHE A 300 -10.86 -13.05 -6.30
C PHE A 300 -10.84 -14.53 -5.87
N LEU A 301 -11.71 -15.36 -6.41
CA LEU A 301 -11.53 -16.81 -6.42
C LEU A 301 -10.51 -17.18 -7.53
N LEU A 302 -9.25 -16.86 -7.25
CA LEU A 302 -8.15 -17.03 -8.20
C LEU A 302 -7.87 -18.52 -8.45
N ARG A 303 -7.89 -18.94 -9.72
CA ARG A 303 -7.67 -20.32 -10.15
C ARG A 303 -6.25 -20.54 -10.66
N HIS A 304 -5.61 -19.49 -11.16
CA HIS A 304 -4.25 -19.55 -11.72
C HIS A 304 -3.18 -19.01 -10.76
N VAL A 305 -3.59 -18.36 -9.66
CA VAL A 305 -2.68 -17.83 -8.64
C VAL A 305 -2.67 -18.72 -7.40
N THR A 306 -1.48 -19.18 -7.00
CA THR A 306 -1.25 -19.88 -5.74
C THR A 306 -0.77 -18.89 -4.66
N LEU A 307 -1.44 -18.90 -3.51
CA LEU A 307 -1.10 -18.04 -2.38
C LEU A 307 -0.04 -18.72 -1.51
N LEU A 308 1.07 -18.03 -1.23
CA LEU A 308 2.15 -18.52 -0.39
C LEU A 308 2.41 -17.55 0.75
N ILE A 309 2.72 -18.09 1.94
CA ILE A 309 3.01 -17.29 3.15
C ILE A 309 4.46 -17.40 3.64
N ASN A 310 5.27 -18.19 2.96
CA ASN A 310 6.67 -18.41 3.28
C ASN A 310 7.45 -18.77 2.01
N LYS A 311 8.76 -18.48 2.02
CA LYS A 311 9.66 -18.77 0.89
C LYS A 311 9.88 -20.27 0.68
N THR A 312 9.85 -21.08 1.73
CA THR A 312 10.09 -22.52 1.65
C THR A 312 9.11 -23.21 0.68
N ASP A 313 7.84 -22.80 0.69
CA ASP A 313 6.84 -23.34 -0.24
C ASP A 313 7.13 -22.95 -1.71
N LEU A 314 7.68 -21.75 -1.93
CA LEU A 314 8.14 -21.33 -3.26
C LEU A 314 9.38 -22.13 -3.70
N ASP A 315 10.31 -22.40 -2.79
CA ASP A 315 11.52 -23.18 -3.07
C ASP A 315 11.19 -24.65 -3.40
N ASN A 316 10.10 -25.18 -2.82
CA ASN A 316 9.58 -26.52 -3.10
C ASN A 316 8.65 -26.57 -4.33
N ALA A 317 8.33 -25.42 -4.95
CA ALA A 317 7.49 -25.38 -6.13
C ALA A 317 8.14 -26.12 -7.31
N PRO A 318 7.35 -26.64 -8.28
CA PRO A 318 7.89 -27.29 -9.46
C PRO A 318 8.97 -26.44 -10.16
N PRO A 319 10.03 -27.10 -10.68
CA PRO A 319 11.05 -26.40 -11.45
C PRO A 319 10.45 -25.89 -12.77
N GLY A 320 10.97 -24.77 -13.26
CA GLY A 320 10.54 -24.15 -14.52
C GLY A 320 10.13 -22.69 -14.35
N PRO A 321 9.78 -22.02 -15.47
CA PRO A 321 9.41 -20.61 -15.50
C PRO A 321 8.16 -20.33 -14.67
N LYS A 322 8.19 -19.27 -13.86
CA LYS A 322 7.09 -18.87 -12.98
C LYS A 322 7.00 -17.37 -12.83
N VAL A 323 5.81 -16.88 -12.49
CA VAL A 323 5.59 -15.49 -12.08
C VAL A 323 5.44 -15.46 -10.56
N VAL A 324 6.15 -14.55 -9.90
CA VAL A 324 6.02 -14.32 -8.46
C VAL A 324 5.73 -12.85 -8.19
N LEU A 325 4.55 -12.57 -7.63
CA LEU A 325 4.21 -11.30 -7.01
C LEU A 325 4.64 -11.39 -5.55
N ALA A 326 5.64 -10.60 -5.14
CA ALA A 326 6.20 -10.68 -3.80
C ALA A 326 6.13 -9.33 -3.07
N SER A 327 5.85 -9.36 -1.77
CA SER A 327 5.71 -8.14 -0.98
C SER A 327 7.02 -7.37 -0.79
N MET A 328 6.86 -6.06 -0.55
CA MET A 328 7.87 -5.01 -0.41
C MET A 328 8.42 -4.53 -1.76
N ALA A 329 7.60 -3.73 -2.46
CA ALA A 329 7.96 -3.13 -3.75
C ALA A 329 9.22 -2.27 -3.72
N SER A 330 9.57 -1.68 -2.57
CA SER A 330 10.80 -0.92 -2.37
C SER A 330 12.08 -1.77 -2.42
N LEU A 331 11.97 -3.10 -2.30
CA LEU A 331 13.08 -4.03 -2.15
C LEU A 331 13.95 -3.79 -0.91
N GLU A 332 13.42 -3.08 0.10
CA GLU A 332 14.12 -2.84 1.37
C GLU A 332 14.01 -4.00 2.35
N ALA A 333 12.98 -4.82 2.24
CA ALA A 333 12.78 -6.01 3.05
C ALA A 333 11.93 -7.03 2.29
N GLY A 334 11.48 -8.10 2.96
CA GLY A 334 10.46 -9.01 2.46
C GLY A 334 10.93 -9.92 1.33
N PHE A 335 9.97 -10.70 0.81
CA PHE A 335 10.27 -11.74 -0.16
C PHE A 335 10.72 -11.19 -1.51
N ALA A 336 10.25 -10.00 -1.93
CA ALA A 336 10.69 -9.41 -3.19
C ALA A 336 12.20 -9.15 -3.19
N ARG A 337 12.76 -8.67 -2.07
CA ARG A 337 14.20 -8.47 -1.92
C ARG A 337 14.97 -9.78 -1.99
N GLU A 338 14.52 -10.81 -1.28
CA GLU A 338 15.18 -12.12 -1.29
C GLU A 338 15.22 -12.73 -2.70
N ILE A 339 14.08 -12.72 -3.40
CA ILE A 339 13.98 -13.26 -4.77
C ILE A 339 14.77 -12.41 -5.76
N PHE A 340 14.76 -11.08 -5.62
CA PHE A 340 15.55 -10.18 -6.46
C PHE A 340 17.03 -10.57 -6.45
N VAL A 341 17.60 -10.82 -5.27
CA VAL A 341 19.01 -11.23 -5.14
C VAL A 341 19.28 -12.57 -5.82
N GLU A 342 18.35 -13.51 -5.75
CA GLU A 342 18.49 -14.83 -6.39
C GLU A 342 18.37 -14.77 -7.92
N TRP A 343 17.49 -13.91 -8.44
CA TRP A 343 17.07 -13.95 -9.84
C TRP A 343 17.73 -12.91 -10.73
N ALA A 344 18.20 -11.79 -10.19
CA ALA A 344 18.64 -10.63 -10.98
C ALA A 344 19.88 -10.89 -11.87
N ASN A 345 20.71 -11.88 -11.52
CA ASN A 345 21.91 -12.19 -12.31
C ASN A 345 21.65 -13.05 -13.55
N ASP A 346 20.48 -13.66 -13.69
CA ASP A 346 20.12 -14.43 -14.88
C ASP A 346 19.41 -13.53 -15.90
N PRO A 347 19.99 -13.28 -17.09
CA PRO A 347 19.42 -12.37 -18.08
C PRO A 347 18.11 -12.87 -18.71
N ARG A 348 17.72 -14.11 -18.45
CA ARG A 348 16.41 -14.63 -18.86
C ARG A 348 15.31 -14.19 -17.91
N ASN A 349 15.64 -13.92 -16.65
CA ASN A 349 14.68 -13.48 -15.66
C ASN A 349 14.31 -12.02 -15.90
N LEU A 350 13.09 -11.67 -15.48
CA LEU A 350 12.55 -10.33 -15.52
C LEU A 350 12.23 -9.87 -14.12
N VAL A 351 12.70 -8.67 -13.75
CA VAL A 351 12.20 -7.93 -12.59
C VAL A 351 11.40 -6.75 -13.13
N LEU A 352 10.08 -6.78 -12.95
CA LEU A 352 9.18 -5.79 -13.52
C LEU A 352 8.55 -4.96 -12.42
N PHE A 353 8.90 -3.68 -12.36
CA PHE A 353 8.31 -2.75 -11.41
C PHE A 353 6.99 -2.19 -11.95
N THR A 354 5.94 -2.25 -11.14
CA THR A 354 4.60 -1.76 -11.50
C THR A 354 4.23 -0.43 -10.85
N GLU A 355 5.11 0.11 -10.01
CA GLU A 355 4.98 1.40 -9.36
C GLU A 355 6.33 2.11 -9.25
N THR A 356 6.28 3.41 -8.99
CA THR A 356 7.49 4.21 -8.79
C THR A 356 8.04 3.92 -7.40
N GLY A 357 9.30 3.49 -7.31
CA GLY A 357 9.95 3.21 -6.03
C GLY A 357 10.07 4.49 -5.18
N GLN A 358 9.85 4.38 -3.87
CA GLN A 358 9.99 5.50 -2.94
C GLN A 358 11.43 6.04 -2.94
N PHE A 359 11.58 7.34 -2.74
CA PHE A 359 12.90 7.98 -2.67
C PHE A 359 13.81 7.30 -1.63
N GLY A 360 15.07 7.08 -2.00
CA GLY A 360 16.07 6.44 -1.14
C GLY A 360 16.04 4.92 -1.09
N THR A 361 15.10 4.26 -1.80
CA THR A 361 15.00 2.79 -1.83
C THR A 361 15.80 2.15 -2.96
N LEU A 362 16.12 0.87 -2.81
CA LEU A 362 16.75 0.05 -3.85
C LEU A 362 15.92 0.03 -5.15
N ALA A 363 14.61 -0.13 -5.05
CA ALA A 363 13.72 -0.08 -6.22
C ALA A 363 13.85 1.25 -6.99
N ARG A 364 13.89 2.38 -6.28
CA ARG A 364 14.07 3.70 -6.90
C ARG A 364 15.43 3.85 -7.57
N MET A 365 16.49 3.33 -6.94
CA MET A 365 17.83 3.31 -7.55
C MET A 365 17.85 2.51 -8.85
N LEU A 366 17.19 1.36 -8.87
CA LEU A 366 17.10 0.51 -10.07
C LEU A 366 16.30 1.19 -11.19
N GLN A 367 15.23 1.90 -10.87
CA GLN A 367 14.40 2.61 -11.85
C GLN A 367 15.02 3.91 -12.41
N SER A 368 16.18 4.35 -11.91
CA SER A 368 16.82 5.59 -12.36
C SER A 368 17.37 5.50 -13.79
N ALA A 369 17.52 6.65 -14.47
CA ALA A 369 18.03 6.72 -15.84
C ALA A 369 19.38 7.49 -15.91
N PRO A 370 20.45 6.92 -16.50
CA PRO A 370 20.58 5.51 -16.89
C PRO A 370 20.59 4.60 -15.66
N PRO A 371 20.06 3.37 -15.76
CA PRO A 371 20.09 2.46 -14.63
C PRO A 371 21.53 2.08 -14.26
N PRO A 372 21.80 1.79 -12.97
CA PRO A 372 23.11 1.33 -12.54
C PRO A 372 23.43 -0.03 -13.17
N LYS A 373 24.62 -0.18 -13.75
CA LYS A 373 25.08 -1.48 -14.31
C LYS A 373 25.27 -2.56 -13.22
N PHE A 374 25.66 -2.12 -12.04
CA PHE A 374 25.89 -2.97 -10.87
C PHE A 374 25.31 -2.32 -9.64
N VAL A 375 24.69 -3.12 -8.78
CA VAL A 375 24.22 -2.66 -7.47
C VAL A 375 24.78 -3.57 -6.40
N LYS A 376 25.32 -2.95 -5.34
CA LYS A 376 25.79 -3.65 -4.16
C LYS A 376 24.62 -3.86 -3.21
N VAL A 377 24.19 -5.11 -3.03
CA VAL A 377 23.13 -5.46 -2.09
C VAL A 377 23.75 -6.20 -0.91
N THR A 378 23.52 -5.68 0.29
CA THR A 378 23.93 -6.36 1.53
C THR A 378 22.77 -7.22 2.02
N MET A 379 23.00 -8.52 2.20
CA MET A 379 22.00 -9.41 2.76
C MET A 379 22.30 -9.66 4.24
N SER A 380 21.26 -9.57 5.07
CA SER A 380 21.33 -9.92 6.47
C SER A 380 20.16 -10.83 6.78
N LYS A 381 20.43 -11.97 7.41
CA LYS A 381 19.41 -12.88 7.89
C LYS A 381 19.51 -13.00 9.39
N ARG A 382 18.38 -12.85 10.07
CA ARG A 382 18.32 -13.07 11.51
C ARG A 382 18.23 -14.57 11.81
N LEU A 383 19.20 -15.09 12.56
CA LEU A 383 19.14 -16.46 13.07
C LEU A 383 18.39 -16.49 14.40
N ALA A 384 17.43 -17.40 14.53
CA ALA A 384 16.82 -17.73 15.81
C ALA A 384 17.79 -18.60 16.62
N SER A 385 18.52 -18.03 17.58
CA SER A 385 19.37 -18.82 18.49
C SER A 385 18.56 -19.27 19.72
N LEU A 386 18.65 -20.57 20.04
CA LEU A 386 17.94 -21.21 21.15
C LEU A 386 18.48 -20.86 22.55
N LYS A 387 19.56 -20.07 22.67
CA LYS A 387 20.09 -19.61 23.97
C LYS A 387 20.76 -18.24 23.84
N ARG A 388 20.22 -17.25 24.56
CA ARG A 388 20.83 -15.96 24.99
C ARG A 388 22.07 -15.49 24.18
N ARG A 389 21.85 -15.09 22.92
CA ARG A 389 22.47 -13.94 22.23
C ARG A 389 21.93 -13.93 20.79
N LYS A 390 21.14 -12.90 20.45
CA LYS A 390 20.75 -12.64 19.06
C LYS A 390 22.03 -12.28 18.31
N GLN A 391 22.50 -13.14 17.42
CA GLN A 391 23.67 -12.87 16.58
C GLN A 391 23.18 -12.69 15.14
N LYS A 392 23.46 -11.53 14.54
CA LYS A 392 23.37 -11.34 13.08
C LYS A 392 24.65 -11.90 12.47
N LEU A 393 24.51 -12.77 11.48
CA LEU A 393 25.62 -13.07 10.58
C LEU A 393 25.47 -12.11 9.38
N PRO A 394 26.36 -11.11 9.23
CA PRO A 394 26.41 -10.38 7.97
C PRO A 394 26.77 -11.38 6.87
N MET A 395 25.97 -11.43 5.80
CA MET A 395 26.42 -12.09 4.59
C MET A 395 27.29 -11.12 3.81
N ASP A 396 28.30 -11.64 3.11
CA ASP A 396 29.15 -10.81 2.26
C ASP A 396 28.27 -10.05 1.26
N PRO A 397 28.54 -8.76 1.03
CA PRO A 397 27.76 -7.98 0.09
C PRO A 397 27.87 -8.59 -1.31
N MET A 398 26.72 -8.88 -1.92
CA MET A 398 26.66 -9.35 -3.30
C MET A 398 26.67 -8.17 -4.26
N ILE A 399 27.52 -8.25 -5.28
CA ILE A 399 27.46 -7.37 -6.45
C ILE A 399 26.52 -8.04 -7.43
N ILE A 400 25.40 -7.39 -7.71
CA ILE A 400 24.39 -7.87 -8.65
C ILE A 400 24.58 -7.10 -9.95
N GLN A 401 24.72 -7.83 -11.06
CA GLN A 401 24.66 -7.23 -12.38
C GLN A 401 23.19 -6.98 -12.71
N VAL A 402 22.86 -5.74 -13.03
CA VAL A 402 21.50 -5.33 -13.29
C VAL A 402 21.33 -5.20 -14.81
N ASN A 403 20.58 -6.12 -15.41
CA ASN A 403 20.16 -6.04 -16.80
C ASN A 403 18.70 -5.54 -16.80
N LEU A 404 18.52 -4.22 -16.78
CA LEU A 404 17.20 -3.56 -16.84
C LEU A 404 16.79 -3.22 -18.27
#